data_AF-A0A2T7KC87-F1
#
_entry.id   AF-A0A2T7KC87-F1
#
_cell.length_a   1.000
_cell.length_b   1.000
_cell.length_c   1.000
_cell.angle_alpha   90.00
_cell.angle_beta   90.00
_cell.angle_gamma   90.00
#
_symmetry.space_group_name_H-M   'P 1'
#
loop_
_entity.id
_entity.type
_entity.pdbx_description
1 polymer ?
#
loop_
_entity_poly.entity_id
_entity_poly.type
_entity_poly.pdbx_seq_one_letter_code
_entity_poly.pdbx_strand_id
1 'polypeptide(L)'
;MAQLQGEMTLSSPGALRGDSEVFLNAAARDRGSALCRVPQVGLRHALPAWMREEPLGPSKERPAARLHNGADRVAAWSPACPDCAAARTGRVAPARVYLAAHQRVRPRHRYWLMSLPGSEGRVIGLAGCPEVAQAQEDHRTLLRRSPVTGPAF
;
A
#
# COMPACT_ATOMS: atom_id res chain seq x y z
N MET A 1 42.96 29.19 4.56
CA MET A 1 41.67 29.05 5.28
C MET A 1 40.57 29.59 4.37
N ALA A 2 39.93 28.72 3.59
CA ALA A 2 38.64 28.99 2.96
C ALA A 2 38.05 27.64 2.52
N GLN A 3 36.91 27.29 3.12
CA GLN A 3 36.04 26.19 2.72
C GLN A 3 35.47 26.46 1.33
N LEU A 4 35.41 25.43 0.49
CA LEU A 4 34.36 25.32 -0.52
C LEU A 4 33.72 23.94 -0.37
N GLN A 5 32.49 23.99 0.11
CA GLN A 5 31.58 22.87 0.24
C GLN A 5 31.30 22.31 -1.16
N GLY A 6 31.68 21.06 -1.40
CA GLY A 6 31.14 20.31 -2.53
C GLY A 6 29.68 20.03 -2.25
N GLU A 7 28.81 20.76 -2.94
CA GLU A 7 27.37 20.54 -2.98
C GLU A 7 27.11 19.10 -3.43
N MET A 8 26.75 18.25 -2.47
CA MET A 8 26.19 16.93 -2.72
C MET A 8 24.79 17.14 -3.29
N THR A 9 24.74 17.34 -4.60
CA THR A 9 23.52 17.32 -5.39
C THR A 9 22.93 15.92 -5.28
N LEU A 10 22.01 15.76 -4.34
CA LEU A 10 21.06 14.66 -4.31
C LEU A 10 20.23 14.77 -5.60
N SER A 11 20.66 14.09 -6.67
CA SER A 11 19.77 13.78 -7.78
C SER A 11 18.56 13.06 -7.18
N SER A 12 17.42 13.76 -7.11
CA SER A 12 16.18 13.22 -6.57
C SER A 12 15.90 11.88 -7.26
N PRO A 13 15.85 10.73 -6.55
CA PRO A 13 15.36 9.51 -7.16
C PRO A 13 13.92 9.80 -7.56
N GLY A 14 13.60 9.65 -8.85
CA GLY A 14 12.34 10.05 -9.46
C GLY A 14 11.16 9.80 -8.53
N ALA A 15 10.33 10.84 -8.34
CA ALA A 15 9.26 10.90 -7.36
C ALA A 15 8.61 9.53 -7.11
N LEU A 16 8.76 9.01 -5.89
CA LEU A 16 8.06 7.80 -5.45
C LEU A 16 6.59 7.96 -5.83
N ARG A 17 6.09 7.06 -6.70
CA ARG A 17 4.69 7.10 -7.07
C ARG A 17 3.90 6.48 -5.92
N GLY A 18 2.73 7.04 -5.61
CA GLY A 18 1.86 6.49 -4.56
C GLY A 18 1.43 5.04 -4.81
N ASP A 19 1.56 4.57 -6.06
CA ASP A 19 1.33 3.20 -6.48
C ASP A 19 2.60 2.35 -6.63
N SER A 20 3.72 2.72 -6.03
CA SER A 20 4.95 1.91 -6.04
C SER A 20 4.94 0.81 -4.94
N GLU A 21 5.72 -0.24 -5.13
CA GLU A 21 5.99 -1.27 -4.10
C GLU A 21 7.46 -1.68 -4.11
N VAL A 22 8.03 -1.90 -2.93
CA VAL A 22 9.45 -2.23 -2.75
C VAL A 22 9.62 -3.73 -2.52
N PHE A 23 10.47 -4.34 -3.32
CA PHE A 23 10.84 -5.75 -3.25
C PHE A 23 12.22 -5.86 -2.62
N LEU A 24 12.37 -6.72 -1.62
CA LEU A 24 13.55 -6.82 -0.77
C LEU A 24 14.11 -8.24 -0.82
N ASN A 25 15.43 -8.38 -0.83
CA ASN A 25 16.07 -9.68 -0.58
C ASN A 25 16.09 -10.01 0.92
N ALA A 26 16.46 -11.25 1.27
CA ALA A 26 16.50 -11.71 2.67
C ALA A 26 17.26 -10.74 3.61
N ALA A 27 18.48 -10.33 3.23
CA ALA A 27 19.29 -9.43 4.06
C ALA A 27 18.61 -8.07 4.31
N ALA A 28 17.91 -7.52 3.33
CA ALA A 28 17.14 -6.28 3.49
C ALA A 28 15.86 -6.49 4.32
N ARG A 29 15.22 -7.66 4.24
CA ARG A 29 14.05 -8.01 5.07
C ARG A 29 14.43 -8.17 6.54
N ASP A 30 15.55 -8.82 6.83
CA ASP A 30 16.09 -8.96 8.18
C ASP A 30 16.34 -7.57 8.79
N ARG A 31 17.01 -6.70 8.03
CA ARG A 31 17.27 -5.32 8.45
C ARG A 31 15.99 -4.50 8.63
N GLY A 32 15.02 -4.65 7.72
CA GLY A 32 13.72 -3.97 7.81
C GLY A 32 12.91 -4.42 9.04
N SER A 33 12.89 -5.72 9.32
CA SER A 33 12.25 -6.28 10.52
C SER A 33 12.87 -5.73 11.80
N ALA A 34 14.20 -5.65 11.87
CA ALA A 34 14.92 -5.08 13.00
C ALA A 34 14.62 -3.57 13.17
N LEU A 35 14.64 -2.80 12.08
CA LEU A 35 14.36 -1.35 12.11
C LEU A 35 12.94 -1.04 12.56
N CYS A 36 11.96 -1.78 12.02
CA CYS A 36 10.56 -1.62 12.36
C CYS A 36 10.20 -2.19 13.74
N ARG A 37 11.06 -3.02 14.33
CA ARG A 37 10.76 -3.81 15.55
C ARG A 37 9.50 -4.66 15.38
N VAL A 38 9.26 -5.15 14.16
CA VAL A 38 8.12 -6.01 13.81
C VAL A 38 8.68 -7.32 13.27
N PRO A 39 8.31 -8.49 13.83
CA PRO A 39 8.73 -9.77 13.30
C PRO A 39 8.35 -9.94 11.82
N GLN A 40 9.17 -10.64 11.04
CA GLN A 40 8.92 -10.82 9.60
C GLN A 40 7.54 -11.40 9.27
N VAL A 41 6.98 -12.25 10.14
CA VAL A 41 5.62 -12.76 9.97
C VAL A 41 4.58 -11.63 9.93
N GLY A 42 4.72 -10.61 10.78
CA GLY A 42 3.85 -9.44 10.77
C GLY A 42 4.00 -8.63 9.50
N LEU A 43 5.23 -8.43 9.02
CA LEU A 43 5.51 -7.72 7.77
C LEU A 43 4.98 -8.47 6.55
N ARG A 44 5.05 -9.81 6.54
CA ARG A 44 4.46 -10.65 5.48
C ARG A 44 2.94 -10.46 5.38
N HIS A 45 2.25 -10.31 6.51
CA HIS A 45 0.81 -10.07 6.51
C HIS A 45 0.45 -8.63 6.10
N ALA A 46 1.31 -7.66 6.43
CA ALA A 46 1.08 -6.26 6.13
C ALA A 46 1.47 -5.84 4.71
N LEU A 47 2.47 -6.51 4.11
CA LEU A 47 3.11 -6.11 2.86
C LEU A 47 3.12 -7.28 1.85
N PRO A 48 2.27 -7.26 0.82
CA PRO A 48 2.17 -8.33 -0.17
C PRO A 48 3.49 -8.64 -0.91
N ALA A 49 4.31 -7.64 -1.24
CA ALA A 49 5.61 -7.88 -1.86
C ALA A 49 6.68 -8.47 -0.93
N TRP A 50 6.46 -8.54 0.39
CA TRP A 50 7.50 -8.91 1.36
C TRP A 50 8.18 -10.24 1.04
N MET A 51 7.46 -11.22 0.47
CA MET A 51 8.00 -12.54 0.14
C MET A 51 7.87 -12.92 -1.34
N ARG A 52 7.54 -11.99 -2.24
CA ARG A 52 7.19 -12.32 -3.64
C ARG A 52 8.41 -12.62 -4.51
N GLU A 53 9.28 -11.63 -4.72
CA GLU A 53 10.43 -11.75 -5.60
C GLU A 53 11.65 -11.19 -4.89
N GLU A 54 12.77 -11.91 -4.95
CA GLU A 54 14.05 -11.36 -4.50
C GLU A 54 14.69 -10.58 -5.64
N PRO A 55 15.03 -9.30 -5.43
CA PRO A 55 15.73 -8.53 -6.44
C PRO A 55 17.07 -9.20 -6.77
N LEU A 56 17.30 -9.44 -8.06
CA LEU A 56 18.58 -9.92 -8.57
C LEU A 56 19.63 -8.83 -8.37
N GLY A 57 20.75 -9.20 -7.74
CA GLY A 57 21.85 -8.31 -7.45
C GLY A 57 23.17 -9.09 -7.31
N PRO A 58 24.31 -8.40 -7.33
CA PRO A 58 25.64 -9.02 -7.41
C PRO A 58 26.02 -9.86 -6.19
N SER A 59 25.34 -9.71 -5.05
CA SER A 59 25.48 -10.58 -3.88
C SER A 59 24.15 -10.71 -3.13
N LYS A 60 23.81 -11.94 -2.73
CA LYS A 60 22.63 -12.23 -1.89
C LYS A 60 22.83 -11.78 -0.43
N GLU A 61 24.08 -11.58 -0.01
CA GLU A 61 24.45 -11.25 1.37
C GLU A 61 24.31 -9.75 1.66
N ARG A 62 24.39 -8.92 0.62
CA ARG A 62 24.20 -7.46 0.75
C ARG A 62 22.72 -7.12 0.68
N PRO A 63 22.19 -6.26 1.56
CA PRO A 63 20.82 -5.76 1.44
C PRO A 63 20.57 -5.14 0.07
N ALA A 64 19.55 -5.61 -0.63
CA ALA A 64 19.14 -5.12 -1.93
C ALA A 64 17.63 -4.87 -1.96
N ALA A 65 17.25 -3.81 -2.69
CA ALA A 65 15.87 -3.41 -2.89
C ALA A 65 15.63 -3.07 -4.36
N ARG A 66 14.43 -3.35 -4.86
CA ARG A 66 13.96 -2.92 -6.18
C ARG A 66 12.58 -2.30 -6.05
N LEU A 67 12.41 -1.11 -6.62
CA LEU A 67 11.12 -0.45 -6.70
C LEU A 67 10.40 -0.91 -7.97
N HIS A 68 9.17 -1.40 -7.81
CA HIS A 68 8.27 -1.66 -8.92
C HIS A 68 7.11 -0.67 -8.89
N ASN A 69 6.66 -0.28 -10.07
CA ASN A 69 5.53 0.62 -10.28
C ASN A 69 4.50 -0.09 -11.14
N GLY A 70 3.25 0.37 -11.10
CA GLY A 70 2.20 -0.12 -11.99
C GLY A 70 1.40 -1.29 -11.41
N ALA A 71 0.15 -1.39 -11.88
CA ALA A 71 -0.86 -2.31 -11.37
C ALA A 71 -0.56 -3.81 -11.62
N ASP A 72 0.39 -4.12 -12.50
CA ASP A 72 0.81 -5.48 -12.83
C ASP A 72 1.72 -6.09 -11.75
N ARG A 73 2.62 -5.28 -11.18
CA ARG A 73 3.56 -5.73 -10.14
C ARG A 73 3.06 -5.46 -8.74
N VAL A 74 2.28 -4.39 -8.58
CA VAL A 74 1.88 -3.86 -7.27
C VAL A 74 0.54 -4.43 -6.88
N ALA A 75 0.46 -4.97 -5.66
CA ALA A 75 -0.79 -5.54 -5.18
C ALA A 75 -1.92 -4.49 -5.13
N ALA A 76 -3.15 -4.92 -5.42
CA ALA A 76 -4.32 -4.07 -5.38
C ALA A 76 -4.42 -3.36 -4.01
N TRP A 77 -4.54 -2.05 -4.04
CA TRP A 77 -4.45 -1.21 -2.86
C TRP A 77 -5.49 -0.10 -2.86
N SER A 78 -5.63 0.59 -1.74
CA SER A 78 -6.36 1.86 -1.60
C SER A 78 -5.77 2.68 -0.45
N PRO A 79 -6.08 3.99 -0.36
CA PRO A 79 -5.89 4.70 0.90
C PRO A 79 -6.67 4.00 2.02
N ALA A 80 -6.17 4.09 3.24
CA ALA A 80 -6.90 3.66 4.42
C ALA A 80 -8.01 4.68 4.74
N CYS A 81 -9.07 4.21 5.40
CA CYS A 81 -10.04 5.13 5.98
C CYS A 81 -9.36 5.94 7.10
N PRO A 82 -9.44 7.29 7.07
CA PRO A 82 -8.80 8.15 8.06
C PRO A 82 -9.21 7.83 9.50
N ASP A 83 -10.51 7.63 9.75
CA ASP A 83 -11.02 7.31 11.09
C ASP A 83 -10.53 5.95 11.59
N CYS A 84 -10.47 4.94 10.70
CA CYS A 84 -9.90 3.64 11.04
C CYS A 84 -8.40 3.74 11.37
N ALA A 85 -7.66 4.54 10.60
CA ALA A 85 -6.24 4.74 10.80
C ALA A 85 -5.97 5.49 12.11
N ALA A 86 -6.73 6.55 12.38
CA ALA A 86 -6.67 7.32 13.62
C ALA A 86 -6.99 6.45 14.83
N ALA A 87 -8.08 5.67 14.77
CA ALA A 87 -8.46 4.77 15.86
C ALA A 87 -7.39 3.71 16.17
N ARG A 88 -6.63 3.24 15.16
CA ARG A 88 -5.58 2.23 15.35
C ARG A 88 -4.22 2.80 15.74
N THR A 89 -3.88 3.99 15.29
CA THR A 89 -2.52 4.56 15.41
C THR A 89 -2.46 5.76 16.35
N GLY A 90 -3.61 6.23 16.84
CA GLY A 90 -3.71 7.44 17.66
C GLY A 90 -3.51 8.75 16.90
N ARG A 91 -3.30 8.72 15.58
CA ARG A 91 -3.07 9.92 14.77
C ARG A 91 -3.73 9.85 13.39
N VAL A 92 -4.14 11.00 12.89
CA VAL A 92 -4.58 11.14 11.49
C VAL A 92 -3.33 11.19 10.62
N ALA A 93 -3.00 10.09 9.97
CA ALA A 93 -1.90 10.00 9.03
C ALA A 93 -2.35 9.25 7.77
N PRO A 94 -1.85 9.63 6.57
CA PRO A 94 -2.03 8.81 5.39
C PRO A 94 -1.52 7.39 5.65
N ALA A 95 -2.34 6.42 5.28
CA ALA A 95 -1.98 5.01 5.37
C ALA A 95 -2.53 4.30 4.14
N ARG A 96 -1.87 3.20 3.77
CA ARG A 96 -2.26 2.34 2.65
C ARG A 96 -2.79 1.02 3.18
N VAL A 97 -3.77 0.47 2.49
CA VAL A 97 -4.28 -0.87 2.74
C VAL A 97 -4.39 -1.64 1.43
N TYR A 98 -4.12 -2.94 1.48
CA TYR A 98 -4.19 -3.83 0.32
C TYR A 98 -5.58 -4.43 0.25
N LEU A 99 -6.43 -3.84 -0.59
CA LEU A 99 -7.86 -4.16 -0.72
C LEU A 99 -8.21 -4.34 -2.19
N ALA A 100 -8.98 -5.39 -2.47
CA ALA A 100 -9.63 -5.58 -3.76
C ALA A 100 -10.66 -4.47 -4.02
N ALA A 101 -11.01 -4.22 -5.29
CA ALA A 101 -11.92 -3.13 -5.68
C ALA A 101 -13.25 -3.15 -4.90
N HIS A 102 -13.86 -4.33 -4.75
CA HIS A 102 -15.11 -4.54 -4.01
C HIS A 102 -15.01 -4.30 -2.49
N GLN A 103 -13.81 -4.09 -1.95
CA GLN A 103 -13.58 -3.85 -0.52
C GLN A 103 -13.28 -2.37 -0.21
N ARG A 104 -13.22 -1.51 -1.24
CA ARG A 104 -12.77 -0.13 -1.12
C ARG A 104 -13.81 0.84 -0.57
N VAL A 105 -15.03 0.41 -0.28
CA VAL A 105 -15.98 1.22 0.49
C VAL A 105 -15.91 0.79 1.94
N ARG A 106 -15.86 1.76 2.86
CA ARG A 106 -15.98 1.58 4.31
C ARG A 106 -17.34 2.11 4.76
N PRO A 107 -18.38 1.26 4.78
CA PRO A 107 -19.75 1.70 5.09
C PRO A 107 -19.87 2.35 6.46
N ARG A 108 -19.19 1.77 7.47
CA ARG A 108 -19.18 2.28 8.85
C ARG A 108 -18.80 3.76 8.96
N HIS A 109 -17.86 4.23 8.14
CA HIS A 109 -17.41 5.62 8.14
C HIS A 109 -17.82 6.36 6.86
N ARG A 110 -18.66 5.72 6.02
CA ARG A 110 -19.17 6.25 4.75
C ARG A 110 -18.07 6.87 3.88
N TYR A 111 -16.97 6.15 3.69
CA TYR A 111 -15.90 6.57 2.79
C TYR A 111 -15.74 5.60 1.63
N TRP A 112 -15.52 6.16 0.44
CA TRP A 112 -14.95 5.44 -0.68
C TRP A 112 -13.44 5.71 -0.75
N LEU A 113 -12.67 4.63 -0.66
CA LEU A 113 -11.21 4.60 -0.68
C LEU A 113 -10.73 4.33 -2.11
N MET A 114 -10.75 5.37 -2.94
CA MET A 114 -10.45 5.24 -4.36
C MET A 114 -8.94 5.14 -4.59
N SER A 115 -8.51 4.05 -5.22
CA SER A 115 -7.15 3.92 -5.75
C SER A 115 -7.10 4.55 -7.13
N LEU A 116 -6.12 5.43 -7.35
CA LEU A 116 -5.91 6.11 -8.62
C LEU A 116 -4.46 5.88 -9.04
N PRO A 117 -4.20 5.20 -10.19
CA PRO A 117 -2.85 4.96 -10.68
C PRO A 117 -2.00 6.22 -10.72
N GLY A 118 -0.73 6.11 -10.32
CA GLY A 118 0.21 7.23 -10.26
C GLY A 118 -0.09 8.30 -9.20
N SER A 119 -0.96 8.05 -8.22
CA SER A 119 -1.24 8.98 -7.12
C SER A 119 -1.34 8.26 -5.78
N GLU A 120 -1.47 9.01 -4.67
CA GLU A 120 -1.75 8.49 -3.31
C GLU A 120 -3.19 7.93 -3.15
N GLY A 121 -4.00 7.97 -4.22
CA GLY A 121 -5.43 7.68 -4.14
C GLY A 121 -6.22 8.86 -3.55
N ARG A 122 -7.51 8.62 -3.31
CA ARG A 122 -8.45 9.62 -2.77
C ARG A 122 -9.41 8.98 -1.78
N VAL A 123 -9.76 9.73 -0.75
CA VAL A 123 -10.82 9.39 0.19
C VAL A 123 -12.02 10.30 -0.11
N ILE A 124 -13.13 9.71 -0.53
CA ILE A 124 -14.35 10.44 -0.90
C ILE A 124 -15.42 10.15 0.16
N GLY A 125 -16.02 11.20 0.72
CA GLY A 125 -17.15 11.05 1.65
C GLY A 125 -18.43 10.67 0.90
N LEU A 126 -19.16 9.69 1.44
CA LEU A 126 -20.42 9.17 0.90
C LEU A 126 -21.63 9.62 1.73
N ALA A 127 -21.51 10.69 2.51
CA ALA A 127 -22.59 11.15 3.39
C ALA A 127 -23.88 11.48 2.62
N GLY A 128 -23.77 11.95 1.37
CA GLY A 128 -24.91 12.24 0.48
C GLY A 128 -25.24 11.14 -0.52
N CYS A 129 -24.56 9.98 -0.48
CA CYS A 129 -24.73 8.90 -1.45
C CYS A 129 -24.87 7.53 -0.73
N PRO A 130 -25.91 7.34 0.10
CA PRO A 130 -26.11 6.08 0.83
C PRO A 130 -26.27 4.86 -0.08
N GLU A 131 -26.81 5.04 -1.28
CA GLU A 131 -27.00 4.01 -2.29
C GLU A 131 -25.68 3.37 -2.74
N VAL A 132 -24.59 4.15 -2.81
CA VAL A 132 -23.25 3.63 -3.15
C VAL A 132 -22.73 2.71 -2.04
N ALA A 133 -22.96 3.09 -0.78
CA ALA A 133 -22.58 2.26 0.36
C ALA A 133 -23.38 0.95 0.39
N GLN A 134 -24.70 1.02 0.16
CA GLN A 134 -25.58 -0.14 0.13
C GLN A 134 -25.22 -1.10 -1.01
N ALA A 135 -25.03 -0.58 -2.24
CA ALA A 135 -24.66 -1.39 -3.39
C ALA A 135 -23.35 -2.16 -3.15
N GLN A 136 -22.36 -1.55 -2.49
CA GLN A 136 -21.12 -2.25 -2.16
C GLN A 136 -21.33 -3.34 -1.08
N GLU A 137 -22.17 -3.10 -0.08
CA GLU A 137 -22.48 -4.11 0.93
C GLU A 137 -23.20 -5.32 0.34
N ASP A 138 -24.16 -5.08 -0.55
CA ASP A 138 -24.88 -6.10 -1.29
C ASP A 138 -23.91 -6.91 -2.15
N HIS A 139 -23.05 -6.22 -2.91
CA HIS A 139 -22.03 -6.87 -3.74
C HIS A 139 -21.07 -7.73 -2.91
N ARG A 140 -20.58 -7.25 -1.75
CA ARG A 140 -19.75 -8.05 -0.84
C ARG A 140 -20.49 -9.27 -0.32
N THR A 141 -21.79 -9.17 -0.07
CA THR A 141 -22.62 -10.29 0.36
C THR A 141 -22.78 -11.31 -0.76
N LEU A 142 -22.97 -10.86 -1.99
CA LEU A 142 -23.02 -11.73 -3.16
C LEU A 142 -21.69 -12.47 -3.38
N LEU A 143 -20.55 -11.77 -3.33
CA LEU A 143 -19.22 -12.40 -3.47
C LEU A 143 -18.92 -13.43 -2.39
N ARG A 144 -19.40 -13.21 -1.15
CA ARG A 144 -19.29 -14.21 -0.08
C ARG A 144 -20.10 -15.47 -0.36
N ARG A 145 -21.22 -15.36 -1.07
CA ARG A 145 -22.13 -16.47 -1.41
C ARG A 145 -21.75 -17.18 -2.70
N SER A 146 -21.08 -16.48 -3.63
CA SER A 146 -20.57 -17.05 -4.88
C SER A 146 -19.23 -16.41 -5.24
N PRO A 147 -18.10 -17.12 -5.08
CA PRO A 147 -16.79 -16.58 -5.42
C PRO A 147 -16.53 -16.44 -6.93
N VAL A 148 -17.42 -16.95 -7.79
CA VAL A 148 -17.31 -16.92 -9.27
C VAL A 148 -17.50 -15.52 -9.86
N THR A 149 -18.07 -14.57 -9.11
CA THR A 149 -18.31 -13.18 -9.56
C THR A 149 -17.14 -12.21 -9.37
N GLY A 150 -15.96 -12.71 -9.02
CA GLY A 150 -14.74 -11.91 -8.81
C GLY A 150 -14.24 -11.06 -10.00
N PRO A 151 -14.40 -11.46 -11.28
CA PRO A 151 -13.91 -10.66 -12.41
C PRO A 151 -14.90 -9.60 -12.91
N ALA A 152 -16.05 -9.40 -12.25
CA ALA A 152 -17.10 -8.54 -12.81
C ALA A 152 -16.74 -7.04 -12.84
N PHE A 153 -15.80 -6.55 -12.00
CA PHE A 153 -15.44 -5.12 -11.91
C PHE A 153 -14.02 -4.88 -11.37
#